data_AF-A0AAD6FGI7-F1
#
_entry.id   AF-A0AAD6FGI7-F1
#
_cell.length_a   1.000
_cell.length_b   1.000
_cell.length_c   1.000
_cell.angle_alpha   90.00
_cell.angle_beta   90.00
_cell.angle_gamma   90.00
#
_symmetry.space_group_name_H-M   'P 1'
#
loop_
_entity.id
_entity.type
_entity.pdbx_description
1 polymer ?
#
loop_
_entity_poly.entity_id
_entity_poly.type
_entity_poly.pdbx_seq_one_letter_code
_entity_poly.pdbx_strand_id
1 'polypeptide(L)'
;MARHYSTQEALDIIMHSDCEDGSSSSSVDSEADTEEASESTEDASEVGTDQLDERKSRRQCHFCMDRRVCSTCCKCGKFICKDHSLSICSPCST
;
A
#
# COMPACT_ATOMS: atom_id res chain seq x y z
N MET A 1 -1.95 -20.81 -10.05
CA MET A 1 -0.83 -20.79 -9.08
C MET A 1 -0.14 -19.44 -9.22
N ALA A 2 0.11 -18.74 -8.12
CA ALA A 2 0.92 -17.51 -8.17
C ALA A 2 2.40 -17.87 -8.34
N ARG A 3 3.16 -17.07 -9.08
CA ARG A 3 4.63 -17.15 -9.09
C ARG A 3 5.15 -16.19 -8.03
N HIS A 4 5.99 -16.72 -7.13
CA HIS A 4 6.74 -15.92 -6.19
C HIS A 4 8.05 -15.52 -6.88
N TYR A 5 8.20 -14.23 -7.14
CA TYR A 5 9.45 -13.65 -7.61
C TYR A 5 10.28 -13.23 -6.39
N SER A 6 11.60 -13.37 -6.49
CA SER A 6 12.52 -12.74 -5.54
C SER A 6 12.47 -11.21 -5.66
N THR A 7 12.94 -10.51 -4.63
CA THR A 7 13.09 -9.05 -4.68
C THR A 7 14.05 -8.61 -5.79
N GLN A 8 15.08 -9.41 -6.10
CA GLN A 8 16.00 -9.12 -7.19
C GLN A 8 15.29 -9.20 -8.56
N GLU A 9 14.57 -10.30 -8.84
CA GLU A 9 13.79 -10.41 -10.09
C GLU A 9 12.74 -9.30 -10.23
N ALA A 10 12.14 -8.86 -9.12
CA ALA A 10 11.18 -7.76 -9.14
C ALA A 10 11.85 -6.41 -9.46
N LEU A 11 13.08 -6.17 -8.98
CA LEU A 11 13.87 -4.99 -9.33
C LEU A 11 14.33 -5.06 -10.79
N ASP A 12 14.82 -6.22 -11.26
CA ASP A 12 15.23 -6.43 -12.65
C ASP A 12 14.06 -6.17 -13.63
N ILE A 13 12.83 -6.59 -13.29
CA ILE A 13 11.62 -6.28 -14.08
C ILE A 13 11.34 -4.78 -14.14
N ILE A 14 11.53 -4.05 -13.03
CA ILE A 14 11.31 -2.60 -12.99
C ILE A 14 12.40 -1.87 -13.79
N MET A 15 13.67 -2.29 -13.65
CA MET A 15 14.81 -1.69 -14.36
C MET A 15 14.77 -1.99 -15.86
N HIS A 16 14.44 -3.21 -16.28
CA HIS A 16 14.30 -3.56 -17.70
C HIS A 16 12.95 -3.16 -18.32
N SER A 17 12.10 -2.41 -17.61
CA SER A 17 10.88 -1.79 -18.18
C SER A 17 11.18 -0.44 -18.85
N ASP A 18 12.41 -0.24 -19.36
CA ASP A 18 12.85 0.99 -19.99
C ASP A 18 11.95 1.40 -21.17
N CYS A 19 11.48 2.63 -21.04
CA CYS A 19 10.71 3.46 -21.94
C CYS A 19 11.04 3.39 -23.45
N GLU A 20 10.44 2.44 -24.15
CA GLU A 20 10.09 2.56 -25.58
C GLU A 20 8.90 3.56 -25.78
N ASP A 21 8.96 4.74 -25.13
CA ASP A 21 7.94 5.80 -25.22
C ASP A 21 8.16 6.68 -26.46
N GLY A 22 7.74 6.16 -27.61
CA GLY A 22 7.74 6.92 -28.88
C GLY A 22 9.12 7.07 -29.52
N SER A 23 9.22 6.70 -30.81
CA SER A 23 10.51 6.69 -31.51
C SER A 23 11.14 8.09 -31.66
N SER A 24 12.30 8.30 -31.02
CA SER A 24 13.32 9.35 -31.30
C SER A 24 12.98 10.79 -30.86
N SER A 25 13.91 11.63 -30.35
CA SER A 25 15.36 11.48 -30.08
C SER A 25 15.91 12.61 -29.18
N SER A 26 17.07 12.36 -28.53
CA SER A 26 18.18 13.31 -28.19
C SER A 26 17.97 14.49 -27.21
N SER A 27 18.96 14.98 -26.43
CA SER A 27 20.23 14.41 -25.89
C SER A 27 21.01 15.43 -25.03
N VAL A 28 21.66 14.99 -23.93
CA VAL A 28 22.81 15.61 -23.18
C VAL A 28 22.65 17.05 -22.61
N ASP A 29 23.46 17.61 -21.69
CA ASP A 29 24.71 17.26 -20.95
C ASP A 29 24.54 17.68 -19.44
N SER A 30 25.14 17.07 -18.40
CA SER A 30 26.55 17.09 -17.90
C SER A 30 27.01 18.48 -17.37
N GLU A 31 27.74 18.67 -16.24
CA GLU A 31 28.26 17.85 -15.12
C GLU A 31 28.46 18.75 -13.84
N ALA A 32 29.07 18.45 -12.65
CA ALA A 32 29.79 17.31 -12.04
C ALA A 32 29.82 17.40 -10.45
N ASP A 33 30.20 16.30 -9.79
CA ASP A 33 31.09 16.11 -8.59
C ASP A 33 31.11 17.04 -7.35
N THR A 34 31.10 16.44 -6.13
CA THR A 34 31.98 16.76 -4.96
C THR A 34 31.84 15.67 -3.87
N GLU A 35 32.96 15.17 -3.34
CA GLU A 35 33.06 14.14 -2.27
C GLU A 35 32.90 14.73 -0.84
N GLU A 36 32.45 13.92 0.14
CA GLU A 36 33.23 13.59 1.37
C GLU A 36 32.46 12.71 2.37
N ALA A 37 33.20 11.98 3.21
CA ALA A 37 32.66 11.08 4.24
C ALA A 37 32.49 11.75 5.62
N SER A 38 31.66 11.16 6.49
CA SER A 38 31.65 11.42 7.94
C SER A 38 31.12 10.23 8.73
N GLU A 39 31.49 10.17 10.00
CA GLU A 39 31.53 8.95 10.81
C GLU A 39 30.36 8.85 11.83
N SER A 40 30.19 7.65 12.39
CA SER A 40 29.70 7.32 13.74
C SER A 40 28.53 8.13 14.38
N THR A 41 27.43 7.43 14.68
CA THR A 41 26.92 7.36 16.08
C THR A 41 25.94 6.20 16.34
N GLU A 42 26.37 5.38 17.28
CA GLU A 42 25.67 4.64 18.36
C GLU A 42 24.13 4.65 18.51
N ASP A 43 23.65 3.48 18.96
CA ASP A 43 22.38 3.14 19.63
C ASP A 43 21.25 4.19 19.70
N ALA A 44 20.22 3.97 18.90
CA ALA A 44 18.85 4.38 19.20
C ALA A 44 17.92 3.16 19.04
N SER A 45 17.31 2.71 20.15
CA SER A 45 16.34 1.61 20.15
C SER A 45 14.97 2.03 19.56
N GLU A 46 14.94 2.35 18.27
CA GLU A 46 13.71 2.66 17.56
C GLU A 46 13.02 1.39 17.07
N VAL A 47 11.92 1.04 17.74
CA VAL A 47 11.03 -0.06 17.33
C VAL A 47 10.50 0.23 15.92
N GLY A 48 11.00 -0.49 14.93
CA GLY A 48 10.70 -0.26 13.51
C GLY A 48 9.19 -0.20 13.26
N THR A 49 8.68 1.01 13.00
CA THR A 49 7.25 1.24 12.79
C THR A 49 6.85 0.82 11.39
N ASP A 50 6.50 -0.46 11.26
CA ASP A 50 5.98 -1.15 10.07
C ASP A 50 4.59 -0.62 9.65
N GLN A 51 4.54 0.65 9.22
CA GLN A 51 3.31 1.40 8.89
C GLN A 51 3.48 2.40 7.73
N LEU A 52 4.44 2.20 6.83
CA LEU A 52 4.53 2.92 5.54
C LEU A 52 3.94 2.11 4.37
N ASP A 53 2.88 1.34 4.63
CA ASP A 53 1.94 0.92 3.60
C ASP A 53 0.56 1.51 3.86
N GLU A 54 0.46 2.82 3.63
CA GLU A 54 -0.78 3.59 3.67
C GLU A 54 -1.71 3.29 2.47
N ARG A 55 -1.82 2.00 2.09
CA ARG A 55 -2.96 1.43 1.37
C ARG A 55 -4.23 1.83 2.13
N LYS A 56 -4.86 2.95 1.70
CA LYS A 56 -6.15 3.49 2.16
C LYS A 56 -7.19 2.36 2.13
N SER A 57 -7.27 1.62 3.23
CA SER A 57 -7.93 0.32 3.28
C SER A 57 -9.42 0.53 3.14
N ARG A 58 -9.93 0.28 1.92
CA ARG A 58 -11.30 0.55 1.50
C ARG A 58 -12.24 -0.31 2.31
N ARG A 59 -12.67 0.22 3.47
CA ARG A 59 -13.35 -0.54 4.53
C ARG A 59 -14.44 -1.44 3.93
N GLN A 60 -14.27 -2.74 4.13
CA GLN A 60 -15.18 -3.79 3.68
C GLN A 60 -16.20 -4.10 4.77
N CYS A 61 -17.40 -4.54 4.38
CA CYS A 61 -18.44 -4.88 5.34
C CYS A 61 -18.04 -6.13 6.12
N HIS A 62 -18.08 -6.06 7.46
CA HIS A 62 -17.69 -7.17 8.35
C HIS A 62 -18.55 -8.45 8.14
N PHE A 63 -19.73 -8.33 7.54
CA PHE A 63 -20.68 -9.46 7.39
C PHE A 63 -20.64 -10.17 6.03
N CYS A 64 -20.09 -9.55 4.99
CA CYS A 64 -19.95 -10.19 3.67
C CYS A 64 -18.57 -10.02 3.00
N MET A 65 -17.76 -9.06 3.44
CA MET A 65 -16.43 -8.71 2.92
C MET A 65 -16.40 -8.22 1.45
N ASP A 66 -17.27 -8.71 0.57
CA ASP A 66 -17.37 -8.30 -0.85
C ASP A 66 -17.74 -6.82 -1.04
N ARG A 67 -18.61 -6.29 -0.17
CA ARG A 67 -19.22 -4.96 -0.35
C ARG A 67 -18.50 -3.89 0.45
N ARG A 68 -18.28 -2.73 -0.19
CA ARG A 68 -17.79 -1.51 0.46
C ARG A 68 -18.75 -1.08 1.58
N VAL A 69 -18.18 -0.51 2.62
CA VAL A 69 -18.90 0.04 3.77
C VAL A 69 -19.65 1.30 3.37
N CYS A 70 -20.89 1.41 3.85
CA CYS A 70 -21.75 2.56 3.70
C CYS A 70 -22.01 3.28 5.04
N SER A 71 -21.95 2.56 6.16
CA SER A 71 -22.21 3.08 7.51
C SER A 71 -21.63 2.14 8.60
N THR A 72 -21.86 2.47 9.87
CA THR A 72 -21.60 1.61 11.04
C THR A 72 -22.91 1.20 11.70
N CYS A 73 -22.97 -0.02 12.26
CA CYS A 73 -24.17 -0.47 12.96
C CYS A 73 -24.27 0.24 14.32
N CYS A 74 -25.35 1.00 14.54
CA CYS A 74 -25.53 1.85 15.72
C CYS A 74 -25.45 1.12 17.07
N LYS A 75 -25.75 -0.20 17.10
CA LYS A 75 -25.70 -1.04 18.31
C LYS A 75 -24.31 -1.64 18.62
N CYS A 76 -23.41 -1.81 17.65
CA CYS A 76 -22.13 -2.50 17.87
C CYS A 76 -20.90 -1.86 17.17
N GLY A 77 -21.05 -0.70 16.53
CA GLY A 77 -19.97 0.04 15.86
C GLY A 77 -19.40 -0.61 14.60
N LYS A 78 -19.71 -1.89 14.32
CA LYS A 78 -19.16 -2.65 13.18
C LYS A 78 -19.51 -2.02 11.83
N PHE A 79 -18.56 -2.04 10.90
CA PHE A 79 -18.72 -1.49 9.56
C PHE A 79 -19.62 -2.37 8.67
N ILE A 80 -20.60 -1.75 8.02
CA ILE A 80 -21.68 -2.41 7.28
C ILE A 80 -21.88 -1.82 5.88
N CYS A 81 -22.25 -2.65 4.90
CA CYS A 81 -22.71 -2.18 3.59
C CYS A 81 -24.17 -1.69 3.69
N LYS A 82 -24.67 -1.06 2.62
CA LYS A 82 -26.04 -0.50 2.57
C LYS A 82 -27.11 -1.54 2.94
N ASP A 83 -26.99 -2.76 2.43
CA ASP A 83 -27.92 -3.86 2.68
C ASP A 83 -27.97 -4.22 4.18
N HIS A 84 -26.81 -4.45 4.78
CA HIS A 84 -26.62 -4.72 6.22
C HIS A 84 -26.83 -3.50 7.14
N SER A 85 -27.25 -2.36 6.58
CA SER A 85 -27.69 -1.17 7.34
C SER A 85 -29.20 -0.96 7.33
N LEU A 86 -29.92 -1.68 6.47
CA LEU A 86 -31.38 -1.71 6.43
C LEU A 86 -31.92 -2.91 7.21
N SER A 87 -31.25 -4.05 7.17
CA SER A 87 -31.42 -5.07 8.21
C SER A 87 -30.68 -4.62 9.48
N ILE A 88 -31.31 -4.79 10.64
CA ILE A 88 -30.62 -4.70 11.93
C ILE A 88 -29.51 -5.73 11.89
N CYS A 89 -28.26 -5.32 12.10
CA CYS A 89 -27.12 -6.22 11.99
C CYS A 89 -27.30 -7.43 12.93
N SER A 90 -27.25 -8.65 12.39
CA SER A 90 -27.75 -9.87 13.04
C SER A 90 -27.31 -10.13 14.50
N PRO A 91 -26.06 -9.85 14.94
CA PRO A 91 -25.68 -9.98 16.35
C PRO A 91 -26.26 -8.88 17.27
N CYS A 92 -27.25 -8.11 16.80
CA CYS A 92 -27.88 -7.00 17.51
C CYS A 92 -29.42 -6.96 17.33
N SER A 93 -30.02 -8.04 16.81
CA SER A 93 -31.47 -8.28 16.85
C SER A 93 -31.92 -9.07 18.09
N THR A 94 -30.96 -9.65 18.83
CA THR A 94 -31.07 -10.06 20.24
C THR A 94 -30.84 -8.87 21.17
#